data_AF-A0A7C1CBF2-F1
#
_entry.id   AF-A0A7C1CBF2-F1
#
_cell.length_a   1.000
_cell.length_b   1.000
_cell.length_c   1.000
_cell.angle_alpha   90.00
_cell.angle_beta   90.00
_cell.angle_gamma   90.00
#
_symmetry.space_group_name_H-M   'P 1'
#
loop_
_entity.id
_entity.type
_entity.pdbx_description
1 polymer ?
#
loop_
_entity_poly.entity_id
_entity_poly.type
_entity_poly.pdbx_seq_one_letter_code
_entity_poly.pdbx_strand_id
1 'polypeptide(L)'
;MRQNIENGKTLLIDGPACVALLSGAIRVFGAQIKVGDHIIVRRGRRVPIEAIEDSQLELLFGNSSSYTVIDEDPIPPTWEEVVNKILSAEGRVEVAVLGGIDSGKSSFCIYLANMALNNGRSVALVDGDLGQSDIGPPGTLGLSFIGKPIIDPFNLQPDHLIFIGITSPYSVIESTINGLMELRDKAVSAGANFVIINTDGWIEGFDAVNYKYRLLSSLKPNFAVAIQNSDELSPIIDSMSNMETEILTIEVPKNIKKRDRETRKMIRESSYKRYLREARIRSYPLSWIEVDGNLKIKGKLDQFLKKKIEDIIGDKIIYCENSPDYIMLVLKEEAPLNDEEITKLTTQFSKPLRIMRKGDEKGLLVALEDKDGKFLGIGTINSIDFDRSVLKVYTNVKGSVAKVHVGQIRLNEKGSEVEIVTKNFIKTS
;
A
#
# COMPACT_ATOMS: atom_id res chain seq x y z
N MET A 1 31.16 -9.62 -9.41
CA MET A 1 32.32 -8.85 -9.90
C MET A 1 32.80 -7.91 -8.80
N ARG A 2 34.08 -7.56 -8.75
CA ARG A 2 34.58 -6.56 -7.79
C ARG A 2 34.66 -5.20 -8.46
N GLN A 3 34.32 -4.15 -7.71
CA GLN A 3 34.34 -2.76 -8.17
C GLN A 3 35.01 -1.90 -7.09
N ASN A 4 36.01 -1.12 -7.49
CA ASN A 4 36.58 -0.09 -6.63
C ASN A 4 35.83 1.23 -6.86
N ILE A 5 35.60 1.99 -5.80
CA ILE A 5 34.99 3.32 -5.83
C ILE A 5 35.92 4.24 -5.03
N GLU A 6 36.36 5.32 -5.66
CA GLU A 6 37.18 6.35 -5.02
C GLU A 6 36.32 7.20 -4.07
N ASN A 7 36.94 7.71 -3.00
CA ASN A 7 36.29 8.62 -2.07
C ASN A 7 35.59 9.79 -2.80
N GLY A 8 34.36 10.10 -2.39
CA GLY A 8 33.52 11.16 -2.94
C GLY A 8 32.74 10.76 -4.19
N LYS A 9 32.99 9.57 -4.76
CA LYS A 9 32.21 9.04 -5.88
C LYS A 9 31.01 8.24 -5.40
N THR A 10 29.98 8.21 -6.24
CA THR A 10 28.77 7.44 -5.98
C THR A 10 28.53 6.39 -7.04
N LEU A 11 28.23 5.17 -6.60
CA LEU A 11 27.76 4.08 -7.44
C LEU A 11 26.23 4.00 -7.39
N LEU A 12 25.58 4.33 -8.49
CA LEU A 12 24.15 4.12 -8.68
C LEU A 12 23.91 2.68 -9.13
N ILE A 13 23.13 1.91 -8.36
CA ILE A 13 22.83 0.52 -8.69
C ILE A 13 21.35 0.34 -8.95
N ASP A 14 21.03 -0.23 -10.10
CA ASP A 14 19.70 -0.65 -10.46
C ASP A 14 19.52 -2.15 -10.19
N GLY A 15 18.55 -2.50 -9.35
CA GLY A 15 18.27 -3.88 -9.00
C GLY A 15 17.55 -4.67 -10.11
N PRO A 16 17.53 -6.01 -10.02
CA PRO A 16 17.91 -6.81 -8.85
C PRO A 16 19.43 -6.99 -8.70
N ALA A 17 19.99 -6.61 -7.56
CA ALA A 17 21.42 -6.75 -7.27
C ALA A 17 21.67 -7.00 -5.77
N CYS A 18 22.78 -7.64 -5.45
CA CYS A 18 23.33 -7.72 -4.09
C CYS A 18 24.74 -7.13 -4.09
N VAL A 19 25.03 -6.32 -3.10
CA VAL A 19 26.30 -5.61 -2.95
C VAL A 19 26.87 -5.94 -1.57
N ALA A 20 28.12 -6.37 -1.51
CA ALA A 20 28.83 -6.56 -0.25
C ALA A 20 29.99 -5.56 -0.18
N LEU A 21 30.16 -4.91 0.97
CA LEU A 21 31.34 -4.09 1.24
C LEU A 21 32.49 -4.99 1.69
N LEU A 22 33.59 -5.02 0.93
CA LEU A 22 34.79 -5.80 1.23
C LEU A 22 35.82 -5.01 2.05
N SER A 23 35.97 -3.72 1.76
CA SER A 23 36.86 -2.79 2.49
C SER A 23 36.48 -1.34 2.25
N GLY A 24 36.89 -0.44 3.15
CA GLY A 24 36.58 0.99 3.11
C GLY A 24 35.31 1.35 3.89
N ALA A 25 34.72 2.49 3.59
CA ALA A 25 33.52 3.01 4.22
C ALA A 25 32.57 3.60 3.17
N ILE A 26 31.30 3.19 3.22
CA ILE A 26 30.26 3.68 2.30
C ILE A 26 29.01 4.15 3.05
N ARG A 27 28.22 4.98 2.37
CA ARG A 27 26.95 5.51 2.84
C ARG A 27 25.84 5.23 1.83
N VAL A 28 24.64 4.95 2.32
CA VAL A 28 23.44 4.74 1.49
C VAL A 28 22.27 5.47 2.14
N PHE A 29 21.74 6.51 1.48
CA PHE A 29 20.67 7.36 2.03
C PHE A 29 20.95 7.79 3.48
N GLY A 30 22.17 8.24 3.80
CA GLY A 30 22.55 8.65 5.16
C GLY A 30 22.92 7.50 6.12
N ALA A 31 22.64 6.24 5.77
CA ALA A 31 23.05 5.08 6.58
C ALA A 31 24.51 4.69 6.29
N GLN A 32 25.35 4.63 7.32
CA GLN A 32 26.68 4.04 7.21
C GLN A 32 26.60 2.52 7.14
N ILE A 33 27.37 1.92 6.23
CA ILE A 33 27.39 0.47 6.00
C ILE A 33 28.73 -0.09 6.47
N LYS A 34 28.69 -1.21 7.20
CA LYS A 34 29.90 -1.84 7.74
C LYS A 34 30.43 -2.90 6.78
N VAL A 35 31.73 -3.16 6.86
CA VAL A 35 32.35 -4.26 6.11
C VAL A 35 31.67 -5.58 6.50
N GLY A 36 31.31 -6.39 5.50
CA GLY A 36 30.54 -7.61 5.67
C GLY A 36 29.01 -7.45 5.63
N ASP A 37 28.49 -6.22 5.66
CA ASP A 37 27.07 -5.99 5.42
C ASP A 37 26.73 -6.18 3.93
N HIS A 38 25.51 -6.63 3.68
CA HIS A 38 24.96 -6.81 2.34
C HIS A 38 23.83 -5.82 2.06
N ILE A 39 23.90 -5.16 0.92
CA ILE A 39 22.83 -4.29 0.41
C ILE A 39 22.09 -5.05 -0.67
N ILE A 40 20.79 -5.25 -0.48
CA ILE A 40 19.91 -5.88 -1.47
C ILE A 40 19.15 -4.78 -2.20
N VAL A 41 19.39 -4.66 -3.50
CA VAL A 41 18.68 -3.74 -4.39
C VAL A 41 17.61 -4.52 -5.13
N ARG A 42 16.34 -4.28 -4.86
CA ARG A 42 15.22 -4.98 -5.53
C ARG A 42 15.03 -4.50 -6.96
N ARG A 43 14.39 -5.34 -7.79
CA ARG A 43 14.01 -4.97 -9.16
C ARG A 43 13.18 -3.69 -9.17
N GLY A 44 13.51 -2.75 -10.05
CA GLY A 44 12.84 -1.46 -10.18
C GLY A 44 13.22 -0.41 -9.14
N ARG A 45 14.10 -0.74 -8.18
CA ARG A 45 14.73 0.21 -7.27
C ARG A 45 16.11 0.60 -7.80
N ARG A 46 16.46 1.87 -7.56
CA ARG A 46 17.81 2.40 -7.70
C ARG A 46 18.30 2.79 -6.32
N VAL A 47 19.50 2.36 -5.96
CA VAL A 47 20.13 2.69 -4.68
C VAL A 47 21.46 3.40 -4.96
N PRO A 48 21.67 4.61 -4.42
CA PRO A 48 22.96 5.27 -4.47
C PRO A 48 23.86 4.78 -3.34
N ILE A 49 25.08 4.36 -3.69
CA ILE A 49 26.13 3.96 -2.75
C ILE A 49 27.28 4.95 -2.87
N GLU A 50 27.42 5.79 -1.86
CA GLU A 50 28.45 6.82 -1.78
C GLU A 50 29.69 6.28 -1.06
N ALA A 51 30.88 6.50 -1.61
CA ALA A 51 32.14 6.17 -0.94
C ALA A 51 32.60 7.32 -0.04
N ILE A 52 32.67 7.06 1.28
CA ILE A 52 33.26 7.97 2.27
C ILE A 52 34.79 7.82 2.29
N GLU A 53 35.27 6.63 1.94
CA GLU A 53 36.68 6.29 1.76
C GLU A 53 36.82 5.46 0.49
N ASP A 54 38.04 5.34 -0.04
CA ASP A 54 38.34 4.41 -1.12
C ASP A 54 37.89 3.00 -0.73
N SER A 55 36.88 2.49 -1.46
CA SER A 55 36.13 1.31 -1.06
C SER A 55 36.12 0.25 -2.15
N GLN A 56 36.14 -1.01 -1.74
CA GLN A 56 35.98 -2.16 -2.63
C GLN A 56 34.66 -2.86 -2.36
N LEU A 57 33.86 -3.01 -3.40
CA LEU A 57 32.57 -3.68 -3.35
C LEU A 57 32.59 -4.97 -4.17
N GLU A 58 31.88 -5.98 -3.69
CA GLU A 58 31.48 -7.13 -4.50
C GLU A 58 30.03 -6.96 -4.97
N LEU A 59 29.84 -7.00 -6.29
CA LEU A 59 28.56 -6.82 -6.96
C LEU A 59 28.09 -8.14 -7.55
N LEU A 60 26.91 -8.58 -7.15
CA LEU A 60 26.18 -9.72 -7.70
C LEU A 60 24.93 -9.21 -8.41
N PHE A 61 24.90 -9.37 -9.72
CA PHE A 61 23.86 -8.83 -10.58
C PHE A 61 22.87 -9.92 -10.98
N GLY A 62 21.57 -9.59 -10.89
CA GLY A 62 20.52 -10.38 -11.50
C GLY A 62 20.23 -9.92 -12.93
N ASN A 63 19.22 -10.52 -13.56
CA ASN A 63 18.81 -10.10 -14.90
C ASN A 63 18.31 -8.64 -14.90
N SER A 64 18.72 -7.87 -15.91
CA SER A 64 18.32 -6.47 -16.11
C SER A 64 18.80 -5.46 -15.05
N SER A 65 19.82 -5.81 -14.26
CA SER A 65 20.51 -4.84 -13.41
C SER A 65 21.59 -4.08 -14.17
N SER A 66 21.86 -2.85 -13.74
CA SER A 66 22.92 -2.01 -14.27
C SER A 66 23.54 -1.19 -13.15
N TYR A 67 24.73 -0.66 -13.38
CA TYR A 67 25.33 0.32 -12.49
C TYR A 67 25.97 1.47 -13.27
N THR A 68 26.09 2.61 -12.62
CA THR A 68 26.79 3.78 -13.15
C THR A 68 27.54 4.46 -12.01
N VAL A 69 28.76 4.90 -12.27
CA VAL A 69 29.53 5.71 -11.32
C VAL A 69 29.35 7.17 -11.70
N ILE A 70 29.07 8.01 -10.72
CA ILE A 70 28.92 9.45 -10.86
C ILE A 70 29.86 10.17 -9.89
N ASP A 71 30.30 11.37 -10.28
CA ASP A 71 31.15 12.27 -9.49
C ASP A 71 30.32 13.39 -8.85
N GLU A 72 29.07 13.10 -8.49
CA GLU A 72 28.17 14.03 -7.80
C GLU A 72 27.47 13.35 -6.62
N ASP A 73 27.07 14.14 -5.62
CA ASP A 73 26.27 13.65 -4.51
C ASP A 73 24.87 13.25 -5.04
N PRO A 74 24.43 12.01 -4.82
CA PRO A 74 23.10 11.54 -5.19
C PRO A 74 21.98 12.23 -4.39
N ILE A 75 22.31 12.80 -3.23
CA ILE A 75 21.40 13.56 -2.38
C ILE A 75 21.49 15.04 -2.80
N PRO A 76 20.38 15.65 -3.27
CA PRO A 76 20.39 17.06 -3.64
C PRO A 76 20.69 17.96 -2.43
N PRO A 77 21.44 19.08 -2.60
CA PRO A 77 21.74 19.99 -1.49
C PRO A 77 20.49 20.51 -0.76
N THR A 78 19.41 20.76 -1.51
CA THR A 78 18.12 21.18 -0.95
C THR A 78 17.53 20.15 0.03
N TRP A 79 17.83 18.86 -0.14
CA TRP A 79 17.40 17.83 0.81
C TRP A 79 18.14 17.98 2.13
N GLU A 80 19.45 18.20 2.09
CA GLU A 80 20.26 18.37 3.30
C GLU A 80 19.83 19.62 4.09
N GLU A 81 19.63 20.76 3.40
CA GLU A 81 19.15 22.00 4.02
C GLU A 81 17.80 21.82 4.71
N VAL A 82 16.83 21.20 4.03
CA VAL A 82 15.49 20.95 4.57
C VAL A 82 15.53 19.94 5.71
N VAL A 83 16.31 18.87 5.59
CA VAL A 83 16.47 17.87 6.66
C VAL A 83 17.07 18.53 7.91
N ASN A 84 18.12 19.35 7.76
CA ASN A 84 18.73 20.05 8.89
C ASN A 84 17.74 21.02 9.58
N LYS A 85 16.92 21.72 8.80
CA LYS A 85 15.85 22.58 9.33
C LYS A 85 14.78 21.79 10.10
N ILE A 86 14.36 20.64 9.58
CA ILE A 86 13.38 19.78 10.24
C ILE A 86 13.96 19.20 11.54
N LEU A 87 15.23 18.80 11.53
CA LEU A 87 15.90 18.21 12.69
C LEU A 87 16.18 19.21 13.80
N SER A 88 16.35 20.49 13.49
CA SER A 88 16.53 21.55 14.49
C SER A 88 15.25 21.92 15.24
N ALA A 89 14.08 21.47 14.76
CA ALA A 89 12.82 21.67 15.45
C ALA A 89 12.77 20.89 16.78
N GLU A 90 12.45 21.60 17.85
CA GLU A 90 12.30 21.04 19.19
C GLU A 90 10.99 20.25 19.35
N GLY A 91 10.94 19.38 20.36
CA GLY A 91 9.73 18.63 20.69
C GLY A 91 9.41 17.54 19.67
N ARG A 92 8.11 17.24 19.50
CA ARG A 92 7.61 16.23 18.56
C ARG A 92 7.55 16.82 17.16
N VAL A 93 8.10 16.10 16.19
CA VAL A 93 8.14 16.50 14.80
C VAL A 93 7.38 15.50 13.94
N GLU A 94 6.43 15.99 13.16
CA GLU A 94 5.65 15.22 12.21
C GLU A 94 5.83 15.81 10.81
N VAL A 95 6.19 14.98 9.85
CA VAL A 95 6.56 15.40 8.49
C VAL A 95 5.75 14.61 7.47
N ALA A 96 4.93 15.29 6.67
CA ALA A 96 4.29 14.67 5.50
C ALA A 96 5.10 14.90 4.23
N VAL A 97 5.20 13.91 3.36
CA VAL A 97 5.98 14.02 2.11
C VAL A 97 5.06 13.93 0.90
N LEU A 98 5.09 14.98 0.06
CA LEU A 98 4.27 15.18 -1.12
C LEU A 98 5.11 15.18 -2.40
N GLY A 99 4.50 14.85 -3.53
CA GLY A 99 5.17 14.85 -4.83
C GLY A 99 4.59 13.84 -5.81
N GLY A 100 4.84 14.05 -7.09
CA GLY A 100 4.37 13.17 -8.15
C GLY A 100 4.94 11.74 -8.09
N ILE A 101 4.47 10.88 -8.98
CA ILE A 101 4.99 9.52 -9.11
C ILE A 101 6.48 9.58 -9.50
N ASP A 102 7.31 8.76 -8.85
CA ASP A 102 8.76 8.70 -9.04
C ASP A 102 9.49 10.06 -8.82
N SER A 103 8.99 10.91 -7.92
CA SER A 103 9.68 12.16 -7.53
C SER A 103 10.78 11.97 -6.48
N GLY A 104 10.86 10.81 -5.83
CA GLY A 104 11.86 10.51 -4.80
C GLY A 104 11.35 10.47 -3.37
N LYS A 105 10.03 10.56 -3.15
CA LYS A 105 9.39 10.53 -1.81
C LYS A 105 9.89 9.42 -0.90
N SER A 106 9.86 8.17 -1.35
CA SER A 106 10.35 7.05 -0.54
C SER A 106 11.84 7.20 -0.20
N SER A 107 12.66 7.67 -1.14
CA SER A 107 14.10 7.90 -0.90
C SER A 107 14.34 9.02 0.11
N PHE A 108 13.57 10.10 0.03
CA PHE A 108 13.60 11.19 1.00
C PHE A 108 13.17 10.71 2.39
N CYS A 109 12.11 9.91 2.49
CA CYS A 109 11.66 9.33 3.75
C CYS A 109 12.74 8.46 4.41
N ILE A 110 13.45 7.65 3.61
CA ILE A 110 14.57 6.82 4.09
C ILE A 110 15.71 7.72 4.60
N TYR A 111 16.10 8.73 3.81
CA TYR A 111 17.15 9.67 4.17
C TYR A 111 16.82 10.41 5.47
N LEU A 112 15.63 11.00 5.55
CA LEU A 112 15.14 11.71 6.73
C LEU A 112 15.07 10.80 7.96
N ALA A 113 14.59 9.56 7.81
CA ALA A 113 14.52 8.59 8.91
C ALA A 113 15.91 8.25 9.46
N ASN A 114 16.88 8.01 8.58
CA ASN A 114 18.26 7.71 8.99
C ASN A 114 18.91 8.91 9.68
N MET A 115 18.72 10.12 9.15
CA MET A 115 19.27 11.34 9.74
C MET A 115 18.64 11.65 11.10
N ALA A 116 17.32 11.48 11.25
CA ALA A 116 16.64 11.63 12.53
C ALA A 116 17.10 10.60 13.56
N LEU A 117 17.27 9.34 13.16
CA LEU A 117 17.78 8.28 14.02
C LEU A 117 19.22 8.59 14.50
N ASN A 118 20.09 9.07 13.61
CA ASN A 118 21.46 9.48 13.96
C ASN A 118 21.48 10.67 14.93
N ASN A 119 20.43 11.50 14.94
CA ASN A 119 20.24 12.59 15.90
C ASN A 119 19.52 12.14 17.19
N GLY A 120 19.43 10.83 17.44
CA GLY A 120 18.87 10.27 18.67
C GLY A 120 17.34 10.41 18.77
N ARG A 121 16.64 10.65 17.65
CA ARG A 121 15.18 10.69 17.63
C ARG A 121 14.58 9.28 17.68
N SER A 122 13.38 9.17 18.26
CA SER A 122 12.54 7.98 18.20
C SER A 122 11.66 8.07 16.96
N VAL A 123 12.04 7.33 15.92
CA VAL A 123 11.53 7.51 14.56
C VAL A 123 10.44 6.48 14.24
N ALA A 124 9.32 6.96 13.68
CA ALA A 124 8.27 6.14 13.10
C ALA A 124 8.07 6.52 11.63
N LEU A 125 7.92 5.51 10.78
CA LEU A 125 7.58 5.68 9.37
C LEU A 125 6.16 5.18 9.12
N VAL A 126 5.28 6.07 8.69
CA VAL A 126 3.94 5.80 8.21
C VAL A 126 3.94 5.81 6.69
N ASP A 127 3.46 4.73 6.08
CA ASP A 127 3.37 4.56 4.64
C ASP A 127 1.92 4.64 4.16
N GLY A 128 1.63 5.68 3.38
CA GLY A 128 0.31 6.00 2.85
C GLY A 128 0.13 5.75 1.36
N ASP A 129 1.11 5.14 0.67
CA ASP A 129 0.95 4.80 -0.75
C ASP A 129 0.24 3.44 -0.90
N LEU A 130 -1.07 3.49 -1.14
CA LEU A 130 -1.89 2.30 -1.40
C LEU A 130 -1.43 1.50 -2.63
N GLY A 131 -0.82 2.14 -3.62
CA GLY A 131 -0.40 1.51 -4.85
C GLY A 131 0.97 0.87 -4.72
N GLN A 132 1.96 1.61 -4.23
CA GLN A 132 3.35 1.15 -4.09
C GLN A 132 3.78 1.14 -2.63
N SER A 133 3.01 0.47 -1.77
CA SER A 133 3.38 0.35 -0.37
C SER A 133 4.76 -0.28 -0.23
N ASP A 134 5.60 0.40 0.55
CA ASP A 134 6.96 -0.02 0.88
C ASP A 134 7.00 -0.83 2.18
N ILE A 135 6.07 -0.62 3.10
CA ILE A 135 6.00 -1.35 4.38
C ILE A 135 5.08 -2.58 4.29
N GLY A 136 3.90 -2.43 3.69
CA GLY A 136 2.86 -3.46 3.61
C GLY A 136 2.71 -4.09 2.22
N PRO A 137 1.77 -5.03 2.06
CA PRO A 137 1.31 -5.41 0.72
C PRO A 137 0.54 -4.25 0.08
N PRO A 138 0.45 -4.16 -1.25
CA PRO A 138 -0.36 -3.12 -1.89
C PRO A 138 -1.83 -3.18 -1.42
N GLY A 139 -2.46 -2.02 -1.36
CA GLY A 139 -3.79 -1.83 -0.78
C GLY A 139 -3.82 -1.69 0.74
N THR A 140 -2.66 -1.54 1.39
CA THR A 140 -2.57 -1.23 2.83
C THR A 140 -1.90 0.10 3.10
N LEU A 141 -2.23 0.67 4.25
CA LEU A 141 -1.43 1.66 4.95
C LEU A 141 -0.59 0.94 6.01
N GLY A 142 0.61 1.44 6.31
CA GLY A 142 1.51 0.79 7.27
C GLY A 142 2.23 1.71 8.22
N LEU A 143 2.62 1.18 9.38
CA LEU A 143 3.47 1.82 10.37
C LEU A 143 4.61 0.86 10.75
N SER A 144 5.83 1.37 10.73
CA SER A 144 7.01 0.71 11.32
C SER A 144 7.79 1.67 12.19
N PHE A 145 8.22 1.22 13.37
CA PHE A 145 9.21 1.92 14.19
C PHE A 145 10.63 1.62 13.71
N ILE A 146 11.44 2.66 13.57
CA ILE A 146 12.78 2.57 13.00
C ILE A 146 13.81 2.56 14.13
N GLY A 147 14.28 1.36 14.51
CA GLY A 147 15.30 1.19 15.55
C GLY A 147 16.75 1.10 15.03
N LYS A 148 16.93 1.03 13.71
CA LYS A 148 18.24 0.96 13.05
C LYS A 148 18.17 1.61 11.67
N PRO A 149 19.29 2.08 11.10
CA PRO A 149 19.29 2.64 9.77
C PRO A 149 18.69 1.69 8.72
N ILE A 150 17.96 2.25 7.77
CA ILE A 150 17.25 1.52 6.70
C ILE A 150 17.74 1.96 5.32
N ILE A 151 17.73 1.02 4.37
CA ILE A 151 18.06 1.28 2.96
C ILE A 151 16.84 1.05 2.06
N ASP A 152 15.96 0.14 2.46
CA ASP A 152 14.72 -0.18 1.77
C ASP A 152 13.66 -0.51 2.84
N PRO A 153 12.56 0.26 2.96
CA PRO A 153 11.53 0.01 3.95
C PRO A 153 10.87 -1.36 3.77
N PHE A 154 10.99 -1.98 2.60
CA PHE A 154 10.50 -3.36 2.39
C PHE A 154 11.15 -4.38 3.30
N ASN A 155 12.35 -4.12 3.82
CA ASN A 155 13.00 -5.02 4.77
C ASN A 155 12.48 -4.84 6.21
N LEU A 156 11.62 -3.85 6.46
CA LEU A 156 10.97 -3.66 7.75
C LEU A 156 9.93 -4.75 7.99
N GLN A 157 9.74 -5.06 9.26
CA GLN A 157 8.53 -5.72 9.71
C GLN A 157 7.53 -4.61 10.07
N PRO A 158 6.31 -4.64 9.52
CA PRO A 158 5.28 -3.69 9.92
C PRO A 158 4.83 -3.97 11.35
N ASP A 159 4.74 -2.92 12.16
CA ASP A 159 4.17 -2.98 13.51
C ASP A 159 2.63 -2.93 13.44
N HIS A 160 2.10 -2.13 12.53
CA HIS A 160 0.67 -2.04 12.24
C HIS A 160 0.41 -1.92 10.73
N LEU A 161 -0.64 -2.57 10.27
CA LEU A 161 -1.16 -2.46 8.90
C LEU A 161 -2.67 -2.23 8.95
N ILE A 162 -3.17 -1.36 8.09
CA ILE A 162 -4.60 -1.14 7.85
C ILE A 162 -4.87 -1.49 6.39
N PHE A 163 -5.77 -2.44 6.14
CA PHE A 163 -6.11 -2.85 4.79
C PHE A 163 -7.28 -2.03 4.25
N ILE A 164 -7.02 -1.28 3.17
CA ILE A 164 -8.03 -0.52 2.43
C ILE A 164 -8.56 -1.34 1.24
N GLY A 165 -7.73 -2.22 0.69
CA GLY A 165 -8.15 -3.21 -0.33
C GLY A 165 -8.28 -2.67 -1.75
N ILE A 166 -7.71 -1.49 -2.04
CA ILE A 166 -7.61 -0.90 -3.38
C ILE A 166 -6.27 -0.17 -3.50
N THR A 167 -5.71 -0.08 -4.70
CA THR A 167 -4.39 0.54 -4.97
C THR A 167 -4.43 2.04 -5.31
N SER A 168 -5.59 2.69 -5.18
CA SER A 168 -5.75 4.12 -5.47
C SER A 168 -6.68 4.76 -4.44
N PRO A 169 -6.33 5.93 -3.89
CA PRO A 169 -7.16 6.61 -2.89
C PRO A 169 -8.44 7.21 -3.47
N TYR A 170 -8.59 7.33 -4.80
CA TYR A 170 -9.69 8.07 -5.47
C TYR A 170 -11.09 7.79 -4.91
N SER A 171 -11.44 6.51 -4.72
CA SER A 171 -12.76 6.09 -4.23
C SER A 171 -12.82 5.83 -2.72
N VAL A 172 -11.72 6.07 -2.00
CA VAL A 172 -11.52 5.71 -0.58
C VAL A 172 -10.78 6.81 0.20
N ILE A 173 -10.96 8.08 -0.19
CA ILE A 173 -10.28 9.24 0.41
C ILE A 173 -10.46 9.26 1.94
N GLU A 174 -11.69 9.16 2.44
CA GLU A 174 -11.97 9.17 3.89
C GLU A 174 -11.24 8.05 4.62
N SER A 175 -11.39 6.82 4.13
CA SER A 175 -10.78 5.64 4.76
C SER A 175 -9.25 5.76 4.78
N THR A 176 -8.67 6.35 3.73
CA THR A 176 -7.23 6.59 3.63
C THR A 176 -6.77 7.62 4.66
N ILE A 177 -7.44 8.77 4.75
CA ILE A 177 -7.11 9.83 5.71
C ILE A 177 -7.29 9.31 7.15
N ASN A 178 -8.41 8.66 7.46
CA ASN A 178 -8.69 8.11 8.78
C ASN A 178 -7.67 7.05 9.19
N GLY A 179 -7.29 6.15 8.28
CA GLY A 179 -6.26 5.15 8.54
C GLY A 179 -4.88 5.78 8.79
N LEU A 180 -4.52 6.84 8.04
CA LEU A 180 -3.26 7.55 8.27
C LEU A 180 -3.24 8.29 9.62
N MET A 181 -4.36 8.91 10.01
CA MET A 181 -4.50 9.50 11.34
C MET A 181 -4.35 8.43 12.44
N GLU A 182 -5.01 7.28 12.29
CA GLU A 182 -4.91 6.19 13.27
C GLU A 182 -3.46 5.70 13.42
N LEU A 183 -2.74 5.50 12.30
CA LEU A 183 -1.34 5.08 12.34
C LEU A 183 -0.42 6.16 12.94
N ARG A 184 -0.64 7.43 12.61
CA ARG A 184 0.07 8.56 13.24
C ARG A 184 -0.16 8.54 14.74
N ASP A 185 -1.41 8.45 15.18
CA ASP A 185 -1.77 8.51 16.60
C ASP A 185 -1.20 7.32 17.38
N LYS A 186 -1.16 6.11 16.77
CA LYS A 186 -0.46 4.95 17.33
C LYS A 186 1.05 5.19 17.47
N ALA A 187 1.68 5.76 16.46
CA ALA A 187 3.12 6.08 16.50
C ALA A 187 3.44 7.04 17.65
N VAL A 188 2.65 8.11 17.77
CA VAL A 188 2.79 9.11 18.84
C VAL A 188 2.51 8.51 20.22
N SER A 189 1.44 7.72 20.36
CA SER A 189 1.05 7.08 21.62
C SER A 189 2.08 6.06 22.10
N ALA A 190 2.81 5.44 21.17
CA ALA A 190 3.94 4.55 21.46
C ALA A 190 5.24 5.29 21.80
N GLY A 191 5.25 6.64 21.79
CA GLY A 191 6.40 7.45 22.17
C GLY A 191 7.35 7.82 21.04
N ALA A 192 6.95 7.66 19.77
CA ALA A 192 7.71 8.24 18.67
C ALA A 192 7.66 9.77 18.75
N ASN A 193 8.83 10.41 18.74
CA ASN A 193 8.94 11.87 18.73
C ASN A 193 9.26 12.43 17.34
N PHE A 194 9.43 11.56 16.35
CA PHE A 194 9.70 11.92 14.96
C PHE A 194 8.90 11.00 14.02
N VAL A 195 7.81 11.51 13.44
CA VAL A 195 6.91 10.74 12.58
C VAL A 195 7.02 11.21 11.14
N ILE A 196 7.38 10.31 10.24
CA ILE A 196 7.49 10.57 8.79
C ILE A 196 6.30 9.91 8.11
N ILE A 197 5.55 10.65 7.31
CA ILE A 197 4.34 10.20 6.63
C ILE A 197 4.58 10.26 5.12
N ASN A 198 4.91 9.12 4.53
CA ASN A 198 5.01 8.96 3.09
C ASN A 198 3.61 8.94 2.48
N THR A 199 3.35 9.75 1.45
CA THR A 199 2.03 9.79 0.80
C THR A 199 2.09 9.25 -0.64
N ASP A 200 0.91 8.94 -1.19
CA ASP A 200 0.77 8.53 -2.58
C ASP A 200 1.14 9.65 -3.58
N GLY A 201 1.40 9.26 -4.83
CA GLY A 201 1.78 10.19 -5.90
C GLY A 201 0.62 10.87 -6.66
N TRP A 202 -0.61 10.85 -6.15
CA TRP A 202 -1.74 11.48 -6.82
C TRP A 202 -1.78 12.99 -6.54
N ILE A 203 -1.34 13.78 -7.53
CA ILE A 203 -1.20 15.23 -7.41
C ILE A 203 -1.99 16.02 -8.47
N GLU A 204 -2.50 15.32 -9.50
CA GLU A 204 -3.17 15.94 -10.65
C GLU A 204 -4.70 15.90 -10.53
N GLY A 205 -5.32 17.04 -10.84
CA GLY A 205 -6.77 17.21 -10.88
C GLY A 205 -7.37 17.78 -9.60
N PHE A 206 -8.59 18.32 -9.70
CA PHE A 206 -9.29 18.96 -8.60
C PHE A 206 -9.47 18.03 -7.39
N ASP A 207 -9.83 16.77 -7.63
CA ASP A 207 -10.01 15.78 -6.56
C ASP A 207 -8.70 15.46 -5.84
N ALA A 208 -7.54 15.49 -6.53
CA ALA A 208 -6.24 15.31 -5.92
C ALA A 208 -5.88 16.48 -5.00
N VAL A 209 -6.10 17.71 -5.47
CA VAL A 209 -5.89 18.93 -4.65
C VAL A 209 -6.75 18.88 -3.39
N ASN A 210 -8.05 18.61 -3.54
CA ASN A 210 -8.97 18.47 -2.41
C ASN A 210 -8.55 17.35 -1.45
N TYR A 211 -8.13 16.19 -1.98
CA TYR A 211 -7.63 15.09 -1.17
C TYR A 211 -6.40 15.48 -0.35
N LYS A 212 -5.37 16.08 -0.97
CA LYS A 212 -4.13 16.47 -0.27
C LYS A 212 -4.39 17.59 0.74
N TYR A 213 -5.25 18.56 0.41
CA TYR A 213 -5.71 19.57 1.36
C TYR A 213 -6.34 18.94 2.61
N ARG A 214 -7.28 18.01 2.42
CA ARG A 214 -7.97 17.34 3.52
C ARG A 214 -7.06 16.43 4.33
N LEU A 215 -6.12 15.75 3.66
CA LEU A 215 -5.11 14.92 4.29
C LEU A 215 -4.26 15.75 5.27
N LEU A 216 -3.67 16.86 4.82
CA LEU A 216 -2.86 17.71 5.70
C LEU A 216 -3.68 18.45 6.76
N SER A 217 -4.88 18.89 6.43
CA SER A 217 -5.79 19.53 7.40
C SER A 217 -6.16 18.60 8.56
N SER A 218 -6.22 17.30 8.29
CA SER A 218 -6.58 16.27 9.27
C SER A 218 -5.35 15.81 10.06
N LEU A 219 -4.21 15.58 9.38
CA LEU A 219 -2.96 15.18 10.03
C LEU A 219 -2.33 16.31 10.86
N LYS A 220 -2.38 17.55 10.35
CA LYS A 220 -1.72 18.74 10.92
C LYS A 220 -0.24 18.49 11.28
N PRO A 221 0.59 18.05 10.32
CA PRO A 221 2.01 17.85 10.59
C PRO A 221 2.71 19.20 10.81
N ASN A 222 3.87 19.19 11.47
CA ASN A 222 4.70 20.40 11.60
C ASN A 222 5.21 20.86 10.23
N PHE A 223 5.63 19.89 9.40
CA PHE A 223 6.20 20.15 8.09
C PHE A 223 5.50 19.33 7.01
N ALA A 224 5.37 19.92 5.82
CA ALA A 224 5.07 19.20 4.58
C ALA A 224 6.19 19.44 3.58
N VAL A 225 6.86 18.36 3.16
CA VAL A 225 7.94 18.43 2.18
C VAL A 225 7.38 18.16 0.79
N ALA A 226 7.45 19.17 -0.08
CA ALA A 226 6.95 19.14 -1.45
C ALA A 226 8.10 18.88 -2.43
N ILE A 227 8.15 17.67 -3.00
CA ILE A 227 9.18 17.28 -3.97
C ILE A 227 8.67 17.49 -5.40
N GLN A 228 9.25 18.47 -6.12
CA GLN A 228 8.84 18.84 -7.48
C GLN A 228 10.01 19.31 -8.35
N ASN A 229 9.85 19.25 -9.67
CA ASN A 229 10.81 19.82 -10.64
C ASN A 229 10.49 21.27 -11.02
N SER A 230 9.20 21.58 -11.13
CA SER A 230 8.70 22.91 -11.50
C SER A 230 7.64 23.34 -10.49
N ASP A 231 6.43 23.61 -10.96
CA ASP A 231 5.26 24.14 -10.28
C ASP A 231 4.10 23.13 -10.27
N GLU A 232 4.37 21.84 -10.50
CA GLU A 232 3.34 20.79 -10.56
C GLU A 232 2.55 20.62 -9.24
N LEU A 233 3.15 20.99 -8.10
CA LEU A 233 2.45 21.00 -6.80
C LEU A 233 1.87 22.36 -6.44
N SER A 234 2.04 23.41 -7.25
CA SER A 234 1.53 24.76 -6.94
C SER A 234 0.04 24.77 -6.58
N PRO A 235 -0.87 24.08 -7.32
CA PRO A 235 -2.28 24.03 -6.93
C PRO A 235 -2.52 23.45 -5.52
N ILE A 236 -1.69 22.49 -5.11
CA ILE A 236 -1.74 21.86 -3.78
C ILE A 236 -1.17 22.84 -2.74
N ILE A 237 0.02 23.39 -2.99
CA ILE A 237 0.70 24.33 -2.09
C ILE A 237 -0.14 25.58 -1.85
N ASP A 238 -0.69 26.18 -2.91
CA ASP A 238 -1.52 27.39 -2.85
C ASP A 238 -2.78 27.15 -2.01
N SER A 239 -3.40 25.97 -2.13
CA SER A 239 -4.57 25.57 -1.33
C SER A 239 -4.29 25.49 0.17
N MET A 240 -3.01 25.41 0.56
CA MET A 240 -2.55 25.20 1.93
C MET A 240 -1.94 26.46 2.56
N SER A 241 -1.95 27.60 1.86
CA SER A 241 -1.34 28.87 2.30
C SER A 241 -1.78 29.38 3.68
N ASN A 242 -2.95 28.97 4.18
CA ASN A 242 -3.49 29.36 5.49
C ASN A 242 -3.32 28.28 6.59
N MET A 243 -2.57 27.21 6.33
CA MET A 243 -2.32 26.16 7.32
C MET A 243 -1.16 26.51 8.25
N GLU A 244 -1.18 25.98 9.48
CA GLU A 244 -0.05 26.06 10.41
C GLU A 244 1.14 25.19 9.95
N THR A 245 0.88 24.19 9.11
CA THR A 245 1.89 23.32 8.50
C THR A 245 2.88 24.13 7.66
N GLU A 246 4.17 24.08 7.99
CA GLU A 246 5.19 24.72 7.17
C GLU A 246 5.52 23.88 5.92
N ILE A 247 5.37 24.47 4.74
CA ILE A 247 5.66 23.80 3.47
C ILE A 247 7.10 24.08 3.04
N LEU A 248 7.87 23.02 2.83
CA LEU A 248 9.27 23.08 2.40
C LEU A 248 9.40 22.42 1.02
N THR A 249 9.83 23.18 0.02
CA THR A 249 9.98 22.67 -1.35
C THR A 249 11.41 22.19 -1.59
N ILE A 250 11.55 21.00 -2.16
CA ILE A 250 12.83 20.42 -2.56
C ILE A 250 12.79 19.91 -4.00
N GLU A 251 13.97 19.78 -4.62
CA GLU A 251 14.09 19.30 -5.99
C GLU A 251 13.99 17.76 -6.09
N VAL A 252 13.58 17.29 -7.28
CA VAL A 252 13.64 15.87 -7.62
C VAL A 252 15.10 15.49 -7.88
N PRO A 253 15.59 14.34 -7.35
CA PRO A 253 16.95 13.88 -7.64
C PRO A 253 17.19 13.66 -9.14
N LYS A 254 18.30 14.20 -9.67
CA LYS A 254 18.65 14.15 -11.11
C LYS A 254 18.61 12.72 -11.68
N ASN A 255 19.09 11.76 -10.89
CA ASN A 255 19.32 10.39 -11.35
C ASN A 255 18.19 9.44 -10.96
N ILE A 256 16.96 9.96 -10.78
CA ILE A 256 15.81 9.14 -10.43
C ILE A 256 15.42 8.19 -11.57
N LYS A 257 15.19 6.93 -11.22
CA LYS A 257 14.74 5.92 -12.17
C LYS A 257 13.23 5.99 -12.33
N LYS A 258 12.76 6.49 -13.46
CA LYS A 258 11.35 6.39 -13.85
C LYS A 258 10.97 4.92 -14.02
N ARG A 259 9.83 4.54 -13.48
CA ARG A 259 9.23 3.23 -13.64
C ARG A 259 8.11 3.34 -14.66
N ASP A 260 7.95 2.34 -15.51
CA ASP A 260 6.75 2.21 -16.34
C ASP A 260 5.62 1.54 -15.55
N ARG A 261 4.43 1.45 -16.16
CA ARG A 261 3.26 0.83 -15.52
C ARG A 261 3.49 -0.65 -15.23
N GLU A 262 4.18 -1.34 -16.13
CA GLU A 262 4.47 -2.77 -16.01
C GLU A 262 5.43 -3.06 -14.84
N THR A 263 6.51 -2.28 -14.70
CA THR A 263 7.45 -2.37 -13.58
C THR A 263 6.76 -2.15 -12.25
N ARG A 264 5.87 -1.16 -12.15
CA ARG A 264 5.06 -0.93 -10.94
C ARG A 264 4.16 -2.12 -10.63
N LYS A 265 3.48 -2.66 -11.64
CA LYS A 265 2.66 -3.87 -11.50
C LYS A 265 3.50 -5.05 -11.00
N MET A 266 4.67 -5.30 -11.60
CA MET A 266 5.58 -6.37 -11.18
C MET A 266 6.07 -6.22 -9.73
N ILE A 267 6.35 -5.00 -9.28
CA ILE A 267 6.75 -4.73 -7.88
C ILE A 267 5.60 -5.09 -6.93
N ARG A 268 4.36 -4.68 -7.25
CA ARG A 268 3.17 -5.05 -6.48
C ARG A 268 2.97 -6.56 -6.40
N GLU A 269 3.05 -7.25 -7.54
CA GLU A 269 2.93 -8.70 -7.62
C GLU A 269 3.98 -9.44 -6.79
N SER A 270 5.21 -8.93 -6.79
CA SER A 270 6.29 -9.47 -5.95
C SER A 270 6.00 -9.30 -4.46
N SER A 271 5.34 -8.20 -4.07
CA SER A 271 4.89 -7.98 -2.69
C SER A 271 3.79 -8.96 -2.28
N TYR A 272 2.74 -9.15 -3.10
CA TYR A 272 1.71 -10.15 -2.78
C TYR A 272 2.29 -11.55 -2.63
N LYS A 273 3.20 -11.96 -3.54
CA LYS A 273 3.86 -13.26 -3.48
C LYS A 273 4.65 -13.46 -2.18
N ARG A 274 5.32 -12.42 -1.69
CA ARG A 274 6.00 -12.46 -0.38
C ARG A 274 5.01 -12.70 0.75
N TYR A 275 3.91 -11.94 0.78
CA TYR A 275 2.92 -12.03 1.86
C TYR A 275 2.06 -13.30 1.78
N LEU A 276 1.89 -13.90 0.60
CA LEU A 276 1.20 -15.18 0.39
C LEU A 276 2.15 -16.40 0.36
N ARG A 277 3.41 -16.23 0.73
CA ARG A 277 4.36 -17.34 0.79
C ARG A 277 3.86 -18.40 1.77
N GLU A 278 3.90 -19.66 1.36
CA GLU A 278 3.38 -20.82 2.11
C GLU A 278 1.87 -20.77 2.40
N ALA A 279 1.12 -19.97 1.64
CA ALA A 279 -0.33 -19.96 1.75
C ALA A 279 -0.94 -21.31 1.34
N ARG A 280 -2.07 -21.63 1.96
CA ARG A 280 -2.86 -22.83 1.70
C ARG A 280 -4.33 -22.53 1.88
N ILE A 281 -5.19 -23.36 1.31
CA ILE A 281 -6.63 -23.19 1.45
C ILE A 281 -7.03 -23.47 2.90
N ARG A 282 -7.71 -22.51 3.52
CA ARG A 282 -8.31 -22.59 4.84
C ARG A 282 -9.80 -22.33 4.73
N SER A 283 -10.57 -23.04 5.54
CA SER A 283 -12.03 -22.97 5.56
C SER A 283 -12.50 -22.24 6.81
N TYR A 284 -13.39 -21.27 6.63
CA TYR A 284 -13.96 -20.46 7.69
C TYR A 284 -15.49 -20.54 7.58
N PRO A 285 -16.19 -21.14 8.56
CA PRO A 285 -17.64 -21.05 8.64
C PRO A 285 -18.06 -19.57 8.71
N LEU A 286 -18.99 -19.14 7.85
CA LEU A 286 -19.47 -17.75 7.81
C LEU A 286 -20.16 -17.35 9.13
N SER A 287 -20.63 -18.32 9.92
CA SER A 287 -21.18 -18.10 11.25
C SER A 287 -20.14 -17.68 12.30
N TRP A 288 -18.85 -17.90 12.04
CA TRP A 288 -17.76 -17.62 12.99
C TRP A 288 -16.99 -16.33 12.70
N ILE A 289 -17.17 -15.78 11.50
CA ILE A 289 -16.42 -14.61 11.03
C ILE A 289 -17.35 -13.55 10.48
N GLU A 290 -16.97 -12.28 10.63
CA GLU A 290 -17.54 -11.20 9.85
C GLU A 290 -16.89 -11.15 8.47
N VAL A 291 -17.69 -10.97 7.40
CA VAL A 291 -17.18 -10.72 6.05
C VAL A 291 -17.74 -9.39 5.54
N ASP A 292 -16.85 -8.43 5.27
CA ASP A 292 -17.20 -7.08 4.83
C ASP A 292 -16.32 -6.58 3.66
N GLY A 293 -16.37 -5.28 3.39
CA GLY A 293 -15.63 -4.66 2.29
C GLY A 293 -16.36 -4.82 0.95
N ASN A 294 -15.63 -5.25 -0.08
CA ASN A 294 -16.14 -5.44 -1.43
C ASN A 294 -17.25 -6.47 -1.43
N LEU A 295 -17.17 -7.58 -0.70
CA LEU A 295 -18.21 -8.60 -0.56
C LEU A 295 -18.68 -8.65 0.89
N LYS A 296 -19.98 -8.47 1.14
CA LYS A 296 -20.56 -8.59 2.49
C LYS A 296 -21.62 -9.70 2.49
N ILE A 297 -21.38 -10.73 3.28
CA ILE A 297 -22.17 -11.97 3.34
C ILE A 297 -22.15 -12.52 4.76
N LYS A 298 -23.30 -12.97 5.28
CA LYS A 298 -23.41 -13.56 6.64
C LYS A 298 -23.62 -15.07 6.62
N GLY A 299 -23.87 -15.67 5.46
CA GLY A 299 -24.20 -17.10 5.35
C GLY A 299 -25.61 -17.42 5.85
N LYS A 300 -26.55 -16.46 5.75
CA LYS A 300 -27.96 -16.63 6.11
C LYS A 300 -28.81 -16.72 4.85
N LEU A 301 -28.92 -17.92 4.29
CA LEU A 301 -29.78 -18.20 3.14
C LEU A 301 -31.25 -17.90 3.47
N ASP A 302 -31.89 -17.03 2.70
CA ASP A 302 -33.33 -16.77 2.75
C ASP A 302 -34.04 -17.63 1.70
N GLN A 303 -34.54 -18.80 2.12
CA GLN A 303 -35.21 -19.74 1.22
C GLN A 303 -36.51 -19.19 0.64
N PHE A 304 -37.25 -18.39 1.42
CA PHE A 304 -38.51 -17.82 0.98
C PHE A 304 -38.29 -16.76 -0.09
N LEU A 305 -37.31 -15.87 0.13
CA LEU A 305 -36.90 -14.88 -0.86
C LEU A 305 -36.29 -15.56 -2.10
N LYS A 306 -35.44 -16.58 -1.92
CA LYS A 306 -34.90 -17.36 -3.03
C LYS A 306 -36.02 -17.88 -3.94
N LYS A 307 -37.04 -18.55 -3.36
CA LYS A 307 -38.18 -19.09 -4.12
C LYS A 307 -38.95 -18.00 -4.88
N LYS A 308 -39.23 -16.87 -4.22
CA LYS A 308 -39.90 -15.72 -4.88
C LYS A 308 -39.13 -15.21 -6.08
N ILE A 309 -37.80 -15.24 -6.02
CA ILE A 309 -36.96 -14.77 -7.11
C ILE A 309 -36.86 -15.83 -8.21
N GLU A 310 -36.82 -17.11 -7.85
CA GLU A 310 -36.91 -18.22 -8.79
C GLU A 310 -38.24 -18.21 -9.58
N ASP A 311 -39.34 -17.75 -8.98
CA ASP A 311 -40.60 -17.55 -9.71
C ASP A 311 -40.49 -16.47 -10.81
N ILE A 312 -39.51 -15.56 -10.73
CA ILE A 312 -39.28 -14.47 -11.70
C ILE A 312 -38.27 -14.89 -12.77
N ILE A 313 -37.14 -15.47 -12.36
CA ILE A 313 -35.98 -15.73 -13.25
C ILE A 313 -35.66 -17.22 -13.43
N GLY A 314 -36.48 -18.11 -12.88
CA GLY A 314 -36.29 -19.56 -12.90
C GLY A 314 -35.20 -20.05 -11.94
N ASP A 315 -34.82 -21.33 -12.10
CA ASP A 315 -33.76 -22.00 -11.32
C ASP A 315 -32.36 -21.53 -11.75
N LYS A 316 -32.06 -20.25 -11.49
CA LYS A 316 -30.77 -19.61 -11.77
C LYS A 316 -30.00 -19.25 -10.51
N ILE A 317 -30.65 -19.26 -9.34
CA ILE A 317 -30.07 -18.77 -8.07
C ILE A 317 -29.50 -19.92 -7.26
N ILE A 318 -28.27 -19.76 -6.81
CA ILE A 318 -27.68 -20.67 -5.84
C ILE A 318 -27.85 -20.15 -4.41
N TYR A 319 -27.74 -18.84 -4.20
CA TYR A 319 -27.81 -18.23 -2.88
C TYR A 319 -28.53 -16.88 -2.90
N CYS A 320 -29.32 -16.64 -1.85
CA CYS A 320 -30.00 -15.38 -1.63
C CYS A 320 -29.90 -14.99 -0.16
N GLU A 321 -29.53 -13.74 0.13
CA GLU A 321 -29.51 -13.20 1.48
C GLU A 321 -30.15 -11.81 1.52
N ASN A 322 -31.12 -11.63 2.43
CA ASN A 322 -31.75 -10.35 2.68
C ASN A 322 -30.98 -9.59 3.76
N SER A 323 -30.16 -8.62 3.35
CA SER A 323 -29.46 -7.71 4.27
C SER A 323 -30.29 -6.43 4.50
N PRO A 324 -30.02 -5.65 5.56
CA PRO A 324 -30.72 -4.38 5.81
C PRO A 324 -30.65 -3.44 4.61
N ASP A 325 -29.47 -3.29 4.01
CA ASP A 325 -29.18 -2.27 2.99
C ASP A 325 -29.44 -2.73 1.55
N TYR A 326 -29.38 -4.04 1.27
CA TYR A 326 -29.53 -4.62 -0.07
C TYR A 326 -29.89 -6.11 0.00
N ILE A 327 -30.35 -6.67 -1.13
CA ILE A 327 -30.53 -8.12 -1.28
C ILE A 327 -29.36 -8.67 -2.10
N MET A 328 -28.66 -9.67 -1.55
CA MET A 328 -27.60 -10.39 -2.26
C MET A 328 -28.19 -11.54 -3.06
N LEU A 329 -27.86 -11.61 -4.35
CA LEU A 329 -28.22 -12.70 -5.25
C LEU A 329 -26.97 -13.29 -5.87
N VAL A 330 -26.76 -14.59 -5.66
CA VAL A 330 -25.69 -15.34 -6.31
C VAL A 330 -26.33 -16.31 -7.29
N LEU A 331 -25.98 -16.15 -8.55
CA LEU A 331 -26.44 -16.99 -9.64
C LEU A 331 -25.46 -18.14 -9.92
N LYS A 332 -25.92 -19.13 -10.68
CA LYS A 332 -25.04 -20.14 -11.29
C LYS A 332 -24.02 -19.45 -12.22
N GLU A 333 -22.84 -20.06 -12.37
CA GLU A 333 -21.62 -19.47 -12.97
C GLU A 333 -21.84 -18.83 -14.36
N GLU A 334 -22.69 -19.41 -15.19
CA GLU A 334 -22.99 -18.91 -16.55
C GLU A 334 -24.47 -18.56 -16.73
N ALA A 335 -25.22 -18.38 -15.64
CA ALA A 335 -26.64 -18.07 -15.75
C ALA A 335 -26.84 -16.67 -16.39
N PRO A 336 -27.57 -16.59 -17.52
CA PRO A 336 -27.89 -15.32 -18.14
C PRO A 336 -28.99 -14.61 -17.34
N LEU A 337 -28.92 -13.28 -17.29
CA LEU A 337 -29.97 -12.39 -16.83
C LEU A 337 -30.25 -11.42 -17.97
N ASN A 338 -31.48 -11.43 -18.48
CA ASN A 338 -31.89 -10.48 -19.51
C ASN A 338 -32.49 -9.20 -18.89
N ASP A 339 -32.64 -8.15 -19.70
CA ASP A 339 -33.10 -6.84 -19.21
C ASP A 339 -34.53 -6.87 -18.66
N GLU A 340 -35.39 -7.73 -19.19
CA GLU A 340 -36.77 -7.91 -18.70
C GLU A 340 -36.79 -8.53 -17.31
N GLU A 341 -35.98 -9.57 -17.08
CA GLU A 341 -35.78 -10.20 -15.78
C GLU A 341 -35.22 -9.19 -14.77
N ILE A 342 -34.19 -8.42 -15.15
CA ILE A 342 -33.62 -7.37 -14.30
C ILE A 342 -34.70 -6.35 -13.93
N THR A 343 -35.50 -5.89 -14.90
CA THR A 343 -36.57 -4.91 -14.67
C THR A 343 -37.64 -5.44 -13.72
N LYS A 344 -38.05 -6.71 -13.88
CA LYS A 344 -39.01 -7.36 -12.97
C LYS A 344 -38.45 -7.45 -11.56
N LEU A 345 -37.19 -7.87 -11.42
CA LEU A 345 -36.50 -7.92 -10.15
C LEU A 345 -36.44 -6.54 -9.48
N THR A 346 -36.04 -5.50 -10.21
CA THR A 346 -35.91 -4.16 -9.65
C THR A 346 -37.22 -3.49 -9.31
N THR A 347 -38.32 -3.86 -9.98
CA THR A 347 -39.67 -3.35 -9.69
C THR A 347 -40.29 -4.07 -8.48
N GLN A 348 -40.00 -5.35 -8.31
CA GLN A 348 -40.64 -6.17 -7.27
C GLN A 348 -39.99 -6.00 -5.89
N PHE A 349 -38.73 -5.58 -5.83
CA PHE A 349 -38.01 -5.39 -4.57
C PHE A 349 -37.65 -3.92 -4.37
N SER A 350 -37.96 -3.37 -3.20
CA SER A 350 -37.66 -1.97 -2.86
C SER A 350 -36.20 -1.74 -2.44
N LYS A 351 -35.45 -2.82 -2.18
CA LYS A 351 -34.04 -2.75 -1.77
C LYS A 351 -33.14 -2.93 -2.98
N PRO A 352 -32.01 -2.19 -3.06
CA PRO A 352 -30.98 -2.43 -4.08
C PRO A 352 -30.64 -3.90 -4.21
N LEU A 353 -30.49 -4.38 -5.44
CA LEU A 353 -30.08 -5.75 -5.71
C LEU A 353 -28.59 -5.79 -5.97
N ARG A 354 -27.90 -6.67 -5.28
CA ARG A 354 -26.51 -6.98 -5.54
C ARG A 354 -26.44 -8.36 -6.18
N ILE A 355 -26.14 -8.39 -7.47
CA ILE A 355 -26.09 -9.61 -8.26
C ILE A 355 -24.65 -9.98 -8.54
N MET A 356 -24.31 -11.24 -8.29
CA MET A 356 -23.04 -11.86 -8.66
C MET A 356 -23.28 -13.28 -9.18
N ARG A 357 -22.30 -13.83 -9.88
CA ARG A 357 -22.26 -15.22 -10.29
C ARG A 357 -21.29 -15.99 -9.42
N LYS A 358 -21.55 -17.28 -9.22
CA LYS A 358 -20.59 -18.19 -8.59
C LYS A 358 -19.27 -18.11 -9.35
N GLY A 359 -18.17 -17.86 -8.64
CA GLY A 359 -16.86 -17.68 -9.25
C GLY A 359 -16.43 -16.21 -9.32
N ASP A 360 -17.36 -15.25 -9.31
CA ASP A 360 -17.03 -13.82 -9.27
C ASP A 360 -16.24 -13.45 -8.00
N GLU A 361 -16.34 -14.23 -6.93
CA GLU A 361 -15.55 -14.03 -5.72
C GLU A 361 -14.09 -14.51 -5.85
N LYS A 362 -13.80 -15.45 -6.77
CA LYS A 362 -12.53 -16.18 -6.83
C LYS A 362 -11.34 -15.26 -7.13
N GLY A 363 -10.35 -15.24 -6.27
CA GLY A 363 -9.13 -14.45 -6.43
C GLY A 363 -9.22 -13.03 -5.86
N LEU A 364 -10.37 -12.61 -5.33
CA LEU A 364 -10.46 -11.34 -4.60
C LEU A 364 -9.49 -11.36 -3.41
N LEU A 365 -8.64 -10.34 -3.32
CA LEU A 365 -7.71 -10.13 -2.23
C LEU A 365 -8.48 -9.81 -0.96
N VAL A 366 -8.09 -10.41 0.16
CA VAL A 366 -8.70 -10.18 1.47
C VAL A 366 -7.64 -9.88 2.52
N ALA A 367 -8.00 -9.11 3.54
CA ALA A 367 -7.30 -9.11 4.81
C ALA A 367 -8.02 -9.99 5.81
N LEU A 368 -7.25 -10.68 6.65
CA LEU A 368 -7.76 -11.45 7.78
C LEU A 368 -7.37 -10.72 9.06
N GLU A 369 -8.34 -10.55 9.95
CA GLU A 369 -8.21 -9.82 11.21
C GLU A 369 -8.65 -10.69 12.38
N ASP A 370 -8.05 -10.46 13.55
CA ASP A 370 -8.53 -11.05 14.80
C ASP A 370 -9.73 -10.27 15.38
N LYS A 371 -10.19 -10.71 16.55
CA LYS A 371 -11.35 -10.12 17.24
C LYS A 371 -11.14 -8.67 17.70
N ASP A 372 -9.89 -8.25 17.81
CA ASP A 372 -9.50 -6.92 18.27
C ASP A 372 -9.23 -5.98 17.07
N GLY A 373 -9.51 -6.45 15.84
CA GLY A 373 -9.29 -5.71 14.60
C GLY A 373 -7.83 -5.67 14.16
N LYS A 374 -6.95 -6.50 14.74
CA LYS A 374 -5.55 -6.54 14.35
C LYS A 374 -5.38 -7.28 13.04
N PHE A 375 -4.68 -6.67 12.09
CA PHE A 375 -4.29 -7.30 10.83
C PHE A 375 -3.39 -8.52 11.08
N LEU A 376 -3.81 -9.70 10.61
CA LEU A 376 -3.07 -10.95 10.71
C LEU A 376 -2.31 -11.30 9.43
N GLY A 377 -2.79 -10.84 8.29
CA GLY A 377 -2.22 -11.14 6.98
C GLY A 377 -3.25 -11.01 5.86
N ILE A 378 -2.78 -11.26 4.63
CA ILE A 378 -3.64 -11.30 3.44
C ILE A 378 -3.98 -12.72 3.01
N GLY A 379 -4.99 -12.84 2.16
CA GLY A 379 -5.35 -14.05 1.44
C GLY A 379 -6.03 -13.72 0.12
N THR A 380 -6.40 -14.76 -0.64
CA THR A 380 -7.34 -14.62 -1.75
C THR A 380 -8.52 -15.55 -1.55
N ILE A 381 -9.72 -15.11 -1.90
CA ILE A 381 -10.90 -15.99 -1.84
C ILE A 381 -10.70 -17.11 -2.87
N ASN A 382 -10.71 -18.36 -2.42
CA ASN A 382 -10.69 -19.51 -3.31
C ASN A 382 -12.09 -19.83 -3.84
N SER A 383 -13.08 -19.84 -2.94
CA SER A 383 -14.47 -20.17 -3.26
C SER A 383 -15.36 -19.92 -2.03
N ILE A 384 -16.67 -19.75 -2.25
CA ILE A 384 -17.67 -19.86 -1.19
C ILE A 384 -18.52 -21.11 -1.42
N ASP A 385 -18.63 -21.95 -0.39
CA ASP A 385 -19.60 -23.05 -0.34
C ASP A 385 -20.89 -22.49 0.26
N PHE A 386 -21.83 -22.09 -0.61
CA PHE A 386 -23.08 -21.45 -0.21
C PHE A 386 -24.04 -22.42 0.50
N ASP A 387 -23.97 -23.71 0.20
CA ASP A 387 -24.81 -24.73 0.83
C ASP A 387 -24.34 -24.98 2.28
N ARG A 388 -23.03 -25.07 2.49
CA ARG A 388 -22.44 -25.26 3.82
C ARG A 388 -22.17 -23.96 4.56
N SER A 389 -22.35 -22.80 3.91
CA SER A 389 -22.01 -21.48 4.42
C SER A 389 -20.55 -21.39 4.90
N VAL A 390 -19.61 -21.82 4.05
CA VAL A 390 -18.17 -21.83 4.35
C VAL A 390 -17.39 -21.01 3.32
N LEU A 391 -16.63 -20.02 3.80
CA LEU A 391 -15.66 -19.27 3.00
C LEU A 391 -14.33 -20.01 2.96
N LYS A 392 -13.79 -20.28 1.77
CA LYS A 392 -12.45 -20.82 1.59
C LYS A 392 -11.49 -19.73 1.14
N VAL A 393 -10.42 -19.51 1.90
CA VAL A 393 -9.40 -18.49 1.60
C VAL A 393 -8.04 -19.15 1.46
N TYR A 394 -7.30 -18.81 0.41
CA TYR A 394 -5.90 -19.17 0.25
C TYR A 394 -5.03 -18.17 1.03
N THR A 395 -4.49 -18.59 2.18
CA THR A 395 -3.73 -17.72 3.09
C THR A 395 -2.72 -18.50 3.94
N ASN A 396 -1.65 -17.84 4.37
CA ASN A 396 -0.67 -18.38 5.32
C ASN A 396 -1.02 -18.06 6.79
N VAL A 397 -2.00 -17.19 7.05
CA VAL A 397 -2.45 -16.81 8.40
C VAL A 397 -2.78 -18.05 9.24
N LYS A 398 -2.17 -18.15 10.41
CA LYS A 398 -2.40 -19.20 11.41
C LYS A 398 -3.12 -18.56 12.60
N GLY A 399 -4.10 -19.26 13.16
CA GLY A 399 -4.81 -18.81 14.37
C GLY A 399 -6.27 -18.49 14.13
N SER A 400 -6.87 -17.83 15.14
CA SER A 400 -8.28 -17.45 15.12
C SER A 400 -8.46 -16.19 14.28
N VAL A 401 -9.29 -16.29 13.25
CA VAL A 401 -9.73 -15.16 12.43
C VAL A 401 -11.14 -14.83 12.90
N ALA A 402 -11.41 -13.55 13.14
CA ALA A 402 -12.76 -13.07 13.49
C ALA A 402 -13.39 -12.28 12.35
N LYS A 403 -12.58 -11.68 11.47
CA LYS A 403 -13.06 -10.87 10.36
C LYS A 403 -12.24 -11.08 9.09
N VAL A 404 -12.91 -11.06 7.95
CA VAL A 404 -12.32 -11.10 6.62
C VAL A 404 -12.81 -9.88 5.82
N HIS A 405 -11.92 -8.92 5.61
CA HIS A 405 -12.21 -7.73 4.81
C HIS A 405 -11.88 -7.98 3.34
N VAL A 406 -12.88 -7.95 2.47
CA VAL A 406 -12.70 -8.23 1.04
C VAL A 406 -12.33 -6.96 0.29
N GLY A 407 -11.19 -6.96 -0.40
CA GLY A 407 -10.75 -5.85 -1.24
C GLY A 407 -11.38 -5.88 -2.64
N GLN A 408 -11.00 -4.89 -3.44
CA GLN A 408 -11.37 -4.76 -4.85
C GLN A 408 -10.32 -5.38 -5.78
N ILE A 409 -9.12 -5.65 -5.30
CA ILE A 409 -8.03 -6.21 -6.12
C ILE A 409 -8.29 -7.70 -6.36
N ARG A 410 -8.26 -8.14 -7.63
CA ARG A 410 -8.28 -9.57 -7.98
C ARG A 410 -6.89 -10.06 -8.39
N LEU A 411 -6.45 -11.15 -7.78
CA LEU A 411 -5.25 -11.88 -8.15
C LEU A 411 -5.59 -13.21 -8.82
N ASN A 412 -4.78 -13.62 -9.79
CA ASN A 412 -4.82 -14.98 -10.32
C ASN A 412 -4.04 -15.96 -9.41
N GLU A 413 -4.05 -17.24 -9.75
CA GLU A 413 -3.39 -18.31 -8.99
C GLU A 413 -1.85 -18.14 -8.90
N LYS A 414 -1.25 -17.36 -9.80
CA LYS A 414 0.18 -17.02 -9.77
C LYS A 414 0.48 -15.79 -8.88
N GLY A 415 -0.53 -15.18 -8.26
CA GLY A 415 -0.41 -13.95 -7.49
C GLY A 415 -0.22 -12.69 -8.34
N SER A 416 -0.62 -12.74 -9.62
CA SER A 416 -0.57 -11.58 -10.52
C SER A 416 -1.90 -10.83 -10.53
N GLU A 417 -1.84 -9.50 -10.62
CA GLU A 417 -3.03 -8.65 -10.65
C GLU A 417 -3.78 -8.80 -11.97
N VAL A 418 -5.09 -9.08 -11.87
CA VAL A 418 -5.97 -9.24 -13.03
C VAL A 418 -6.76 -7.96 -13.26
N GLU A 419 -7.46 -7.47 -12.23
CA GLU A 419 -8.38 -6.35 -12.32
C GLU A 419 -8.66 -5.70 -10.96
N ILE A 420 -9.30 -4.53 -11.00
CA ILE A 420 -9.95 -3.89 -9.84
C ILE A 420 -11.46 -4.05 -10.00
N VAL A 421 -12.08 -4.76 -9.08
CA VAL A 421 -13.49 -5.14 -9.10
C VAL A 421 -14.33 -4.08 -8.38
N THR A 422 -15.24 -3.44 -9.11
CA THR A 422 -16.18 -2.48 -8.54
C THR A 422 -17.39 -3.18 -7.92
N LYS A 423 -17.98 -2.54 -6.90
CA LYS A 423 -19.29 -2.95 -6.38
C LYS A 423 -20.36 -2.56 -7.39
N ASN A 424 -20.94 -3.55 -8.07
CA ASN A 424 -22.09 -3.30 -8.94
C ASN A 424 -23.39 -3.56 -8.16
N PHE A 425 -24.14 -2.49 -7.90
CA PHE A 425 -25.50 -2.57 -7.40
C PHE A 425 -26.45 -2.18 -8.52
N ILE A 426 -27.51 -2.96 -8.70
CA ILE A 426 -28.63 -2.56 -9.54
C ILE A 426 -29.58 -1.81 -8.63
N LYS A 427 -29.73 -0.49 -8.89
CA LYS A 427 -30.70 0.33 -8.15
C LYS A 427 -32.10 -0.15 -8.49
N THR A 428 -32.92 -0.30 -7.47
CA THR A 428 -34.35 -0.55 -7.63
C THR A 428 -35.06 0.78 -7.85
N SER A 429 -36.01 0.78 -8.77
CA SER A 429 -36.82 1.93 -9.19
C SER A 429 -37.79 2.39 -8.11
#